data_AF-A0A1S8S7K8-F1
#
_entry.id   AF-A0A1S8S7K8-F1
#
_cell.length_a   1.000
_cell.length_b   1.000
_cell.length_c   1.000
_cell.angle_alpha   90.00
_cell.angle_beta   90.00
_cell.angle_gamma   90.00
#
_symmetry.space_group_name_H-M   'P 1'
#
loop_
_entity.id
_entity.type
_entity.pdbx_description
1 polymer ?
#
loop_
_entity_poly.entity_id
_entity_poly.type
_entity_poly.pdbx_seq_one_letter_code
_entity_poly.pdbx_strand_id
1 'polypeptide(L)'
;MTKEQELMQYLHNKVFDPILNSTTVSSKIKSGVNLTIARMNRLSAEKMVQYFWSALATENAITFSKHMKAEGVKRFEDVMEEFRDKFNDSWIRK
;
A
#
# COMPACT_ATOMS: atom_id res chain seq x y z
N MET A 1 -12.79 -13.82 -7.35
CA MET A 1 -11.88 -12.81 -6.77
C MET A 1 -12.66 -11.53 -6.59
N THR A 2 -12.75 -11.01 -5.37
CA THR A 2 -13.40 -9.71 -5.11
C THR A 2 -12.46 -8.57 -5.50
N LYS A 3 -12.98 -7.34 -5.60
CA LYS A 3 -12.17 -6.15 -5.87
C LYS A 3 -11.14 -5.91 -4.76
N GLU A 4 -11.53 -6.13 -3.52
CA GLU A 4 -10.66 -6.04 -2.34
C GLU A 4 -9.49 -7.01 -2.46
N GLN A 5 -9.77 -8.26 -2.85
CA GLN A 5 -8.74 -9.28 -3.06
C GLN A 5 -7.79 -8.89 -4.20
N GLU A 6 -8.32 -8.39 -5.32
CA GLU A 6 -7.51 -7.95 -6.46
C GLU A 6 -6.56 -6.80 -6.08
N LEU A 7 -7.07 -5.79 -5.37
CA LEU A 7 -6.30 -4.63 -4.93
C LEU A 7 -5.25 -5.04 -3.89
N MET A 8 -5.63 -5.83 -2.89
CA MET A 8 -4.69 -6.32 -1.88
C MET A 8 -3.60 -7.18 -2.51
N GLN A 9 -3.94 -8.05 -3.47
CA GLN A 9 -2.94 -8.86 -4.16
C GLN A 9 -1.96 -8.00 -4.97
N TYR A 10 -2.44 -6.93 -5.62
CA TYR A 10 -1.55 -5.97 -6.27
C TYR A 10 -0.58 -5.32 -5.28
N LEU A 11 -1.08 -4.82 -4.14
CA LEU A 11 -0.23 -4.16 -3.14
C LEU A 11 0.75 -5.14 -2.48
N HIS A 12 0.34 -6.39 -2.24
CA HIS A 12 1.24 -7.45 -1.78
C HIS A 12 2.40 -7.65 -2.74
N ASN A 13 2.10 -7.88 -4.03
CA ASN A 13 3.11 -8.14 -5.04
C ASN A 13 4.06 -6.95 -5.26
N LYS A 14 3.52 -5.72 -5.26
CA LYS A 14 4.27 -4.53 -5.67
C LYS A 14 4.97 -3.82 -4.52
N VAL A 15 4.44 -3.91 -3.31
CA VAL A 15 4.90 -3.13 -2.16
C VAL A 15 5.13 -4.00 -0.94
N PHE A 16 4.10 -4.70 -0.44
CA PHE A 16 4.19 -5.29 0.90
C PHE A 16 5.13 -6.50 0.99
N ASP A 17 5.00 -7.48 0.11
CA ASP A 17 5.80 -8.71 0.19
C ASP A 17 7.30 -8.47 -0.05
N PRO A 18 7.72 -7.58 -1.00
CA PRO A 18 9.12 -7.19 -1.09
C PRO A 18 9.71 -6.67 0.23
N ILE A 19 8.91 -5.97 1.04
CA ILE A 19 9.34 -5.43 2.33
C ILE A 19 9.33 -6.52 3.40
N LEU A 20 8.24 -7.29 3.49
CA LEU A 20 8.05 -8.30 4.54
C LEU A 20 9.06 -9.46 4.41
N ASN A 21 9.38 -9.85 3.17
CA ASN A 21 10.31 -10.94 2.88
C ASN A 21 11.78 -10.51 2.90
N SER A 22 12.07 -9.21 2.92
CA SER A 22 13.45 -8.73 2.97
C SER A 22 14.13 -9.09 4.30
N THR A 23 15.35 -9.62 4.24
CA THR A 23 16.15 -9.93 5.44
C THR A 23 16.85 -8.71 6.02
N THR A 24 16.92 -7.59 5.28
CA THR A 24 17.64 -6.37 5.67
C THR A 24 16.73 -5.28 6.23
N VAL A 25 15.43 -5.36 5.94
CA VAL A 25 14.44 -4.36 6.39
C VAL A 25 14.18 -4.49 7.88
N SER A 26 14.12 -3.36 8.57
CA SER A 26 13.90 -3.30 10.01
C SER A 26 12.53 -3.85 10.43
N SER A 27 12.49 -4.45 11.61
CA SER A 27 11.24 -4.95 12.20
C SER A 27 10.18 -3.85 12.34
N LYS A 28 10.60 -2.60 12.61
CA LYS A 28 9.72 -1.44 12.71
C LYS A 28 8.96 -1.17 11.41
N ILE A 29 9.65 -1.19 10.26
CA ILE A 29 9.00 -1.02 8.95
C ILE A 29 8.04 -2.18 8.68
N LYS A 30 8.46 -3.42 8.93
CA LYS A 30 7.59 -4.59 8.76
C LYS A 30 6.33 -4.53 9.62
N SER A 31 6.43 -4.10 10.87
CA SER A 31 5.28 -3.89 11.75
C SER A 31 4.33 -2.83 11.21
N GLY A 32 4.85 -1.71 10.68
CA GLY A 32 4.04 -0.67 10.05
C GLY A 32 3.30 -1.18 8.82
N VAL A 33 3.97 -1.95 7.95
CA VAL A 33 3.34 -2.58 6.78
C VAL A 33 2.24 -3.57 7.20
N ASN A 34 2.50 -4.44 8.16
CA ASN A 34 1.49 -5.37 8.68
C ASN A 34 0.26 -4.64 9.25
N LEU A 35 0.45 -3.51 9.92
CA LEU A 35 -0.66 -2.68 10.40
C LEU A 35 -1.48 -2.09 9.24
N THR A 36 -0.82 -1.63 8.17
CA THR A 36 -1.49 -1.15 6.96
C THR A 36 -2.30 -2.27 6.31
N ILE A 37 -1.73 -3.47 6.13
CA ILE A 37 -2.44 -4.65 5.61
C ILE A 37 -3.68 -4.95 6.45
N ALA A 38 -3.53 -5.02 7.78
CA ALA A 38 -4.63 -5.32 8.69
C ALA A 38 -5.76 -4.28 8.63
N ARG A 39 -5.41 -3.00 8.44
CA ARG A 39 -6.38 -1.91 8.25
C ARG A 39 -7.10 -2.05 6.92
N MET A 40 -6.36 -2.20 5.82
CA MET A 40 -6.95 -2.30 4.48
C MET A 40 -7.87 -3.51 4.35
N ASN A 41 -7.51 -4.66 4.91
CA ASN A 41 -8.34 -5.88 4.89
C ASN A 41 -9.73 -5.74 5.53
N ARG A 42 -9.99 -4.64 6.26
CA ARG A 42 -11.31 -4.36 6.88
C ARG A 42 -12.12 -3.33 6.09
N LEU A 43 -11.60 -2.84 4.97
CA LEU A 43 -12.20 -1.80 4.15
C LEU A 43 -12.88 -2.41 2.92
N SER A 44 -13.90 -1.71 2.41
CA SER A 44 -14.38 -1.95 1.05
C SER A 44 -13.35 -1.50 0.02
N ALA A 45 -13.45 -1.97 -1.22
CA ALA A 45 -12.55 -1.58 -2.30
C ALA A 45 -12.46 -0.05 -2.49
N GLU A 46 -13.59 0.67 -2.42
CA GLU A 46 -13.61 2.13 -2.51
C GLU A 46 -12.82 2.77 -1.36
N LYS A 47 -13.00 2.27 -0.13
CA LYS A 47 -12.28 2.77 1.04
C LYS A 47 -10.79 2.41 1.00
N MET A 48 -10.40 1.29 0.39
CA MET A 48 -9.00 0.95 0.13
C MET A 48 -8.35 1.93 -0.85
N VAL A 49 -9.03 2.29 -1.94
CA VAL A 49 -8.55 3.31 -2.89
C VAL A 49 -8.38 4.66 -2.19
N GLN A 50 -9.39 5.10 -1.42
CA GLN A 50 -9.31 6.34 -0.64
C GLN A 50 -8.16 6.31 0.38
N TYR A 51 -7.94 5.17 1.03
CA TYR A 51 -6.85 4.98 1.98
C TYR A 51 -5.49 5.14 1.31
N PHE A 52 -5.29 4.52 0.14
CA PHE A 52 -4.06 4.61 -0.63
C PHE A 52 -3.68 6.07 -0.91
N TRP A 53 -4.62 6.86 -1.43
CA TRP A 53 -4.37 8.28 -1.72
C TRP A 53 -4.16 9.13 -0.46
N SER A 54 -4.88 8.83 0.61
CA SER A 54 -4.71 9.51 1.90
C SER A 54 -3.32 9.24 2.52
N ALA A 55 -2.79 8.03 2.34
CA ALA A 55 -1.45 7.67 2.77
C ALA A 55 -0.34 8.43 2.02
N LEU A 56 -0.63 9.01 0.85
CA LEU A 56 0.33 9.85 0.12
C LEU A 56 0.34 11.32 0.60
N ALA A 57 -0.74 11.76 1.26
CA ALA A 57 -0.95 13.16 1.61
C ALA A 57 -0.76 13.48 3.11
N THR A 58 -0.79 12.47 3.98
CA THR A 58 -0.75 12.68 5.44
C THR A 58 0.67 12.71 5.99
N GLU A 59 0.94 13.64 6.93
CA GLU A 59 2.28 13.85 7.51
C GLU A 59 2.87 12.58 8.15
N ASN A 60 2.04 11.83 8.87
CA ASN A 60 2.46 10.56 9.48
C ASN A 60 2.90 9.53 8.43
N ALA A 61 2.16 9.43 7.33
CA ALA A 61 2.47 8.50 6.26
C ALA A 61 3.68 8.96 5.43
N ILE A 62 3.83 10.27 5.21
CA ILE A 62 5.04 10.86 4.60
C ILE A 62 6.28 10.57 5.45
N THR A 63 6.17 10.70 6.78
CA THR A 63 7.27 10.40 7.70
C THR A 63 7.66 8.92 7.65
N PHE A 64 6.67 8.02 7.64
CA PHE A 64 6.90 6.58 7.47
C PHE A 64 7.54 6.27 6.11
N SER A 65 7.06 6.89 5.03
CA SER A 65 7.58 6.77 3.68
C SER A 65 9.06 7.22 3.57
N LYS A 66 9.47 8.27 4.30
CA LYS A 66 10.88 8.67 4.39
C LYS A 66 11.76 7.59 5.02
N HIS A 67 11.28 6.91 6.07
CA HIS A 67 12.02 5.79 6.68
C HIS A 67 12.14 4.61 5.71
N MET A 68 11.05 4.27 5.01
CA MET A 68 11.08 3.24 3.98
C MET A 68 12.08 3.57 2.86
N LYS A 69 12.12 4.83 2.41
CA LYS A 69 13.07 5.28 1.40
C LYS A 69 14.52 5.17 1.87
N ALA A 70 14.80 5.47 3.13
CA ALA A 70 16.13 5.33 3.71
C ALA A 70 16.60 3.87 3.77
N GLU A 71 15.67 2.92 3.89
CA GLU A 71 15.95 1.47 3.81
C GLU A 71 15.93 0.94 2.36
N GLY A 72 15.74 1.80 1.36
CA GLY A 72 15.81 1.44 -0.05
C GLY A 72 14.66 0.56 -0.54
N VAL A 73 13.51 0.55 0.15
CA VAL A 73 12.36 -0.27 -0.24
C VAL A 73 11.30 0.49 -1.05
N LYS A 74 10.50 -0.26 -1.81
CA LYS A 74 9.35 0.27 -2.54
C LYS A 74 8.27 0.84 -1.61
N ARG A 75 7.61 1.90 -2.06
CA ARG A 75 6.58 2.66 -1.34
C ARG A 75 5.36 2.88 -2.23
N PHE A 76 4.31 3.47 -1.69
CA PHE A 76 3.10 3.77 -2.45
C PHE A 76 3.36 4.80 -3.56
N GLU A 77 4.25 5.76 -3.31
CA GLU A 77 4.68 6.77 -4.29
C GLU A 77 5.26 6.12 -5.55
N ASP A 78 5.95 4.98 -5.40
CA ASP A 78 6.65 4.33 -6.50
C ASP A 78 5.70 3.51 -7.39
N VAL A 79 4.44 3.36 -6.99
CA VAL A 79 3.41 2.59 -7.72
C VAL A 79 2.13 3.40 -7.97
N MET A 80 2.12 4.70 -7.65
CA MET A 80 0.90 5.53 -7.68
C MET A 80 0.31 5.70 -9.07
N GLU A 81 1.15 5.78 -10.12
CA GLU A 81 0.69 5.92 -11.50
C GLU A 81 0.00 4.64 -11.97
N GLU A 82 0.65 3.49 -11.82
CA GLU A 82 0.06 2.17 -12.13
C GLU A 82 -1.20 1.91 -11.29
N PHE A 83 -1.20 2.31 -10.01
CA PHE A 83 -2.37 2.18 -9.13
C PHE A 83 -3.54 3.03 -9.64
N ARG A 84 -3.28 4.28 -10.07
CA ARG A 84 -4.31 5.19 -10.61
C ARG A 84 -4.95 4.62 -11.87
N ASP A 85 -4.14 4.06 -12.77
CA ASP A 85 -4.65 3.54 -14.03
C ASP A 85 -5.47 2.27 -13.83
N LYS A 86 -5.08 1.43 -12.86
CA LYS A 86 -5.74 0.15 -12.58
C LYS A 86 -6.98 0.28 -11.68
N PHE A 87 -6.91 1.05 -10.60
CA PHE A 87 -7.92 1.11 -9.55
C PHE A 87 -8.65 2.47 -9.54
N ASN A 88 -9.27 2.81 -10.66
CA ASN A 88 -10.01 4.05 -10.87
C ASN A 88 -11.54 3.89 -10.71
N ASP A 89 -12.28 4.98 -10.88
CA ASP A 89 -13.74 5.01 -10.77
C ASP A 89 -14.45 4.00 -11.69
N SER A 90 -13.90 3.78 -12.90
CA SER A 90 -14.45 2.79 -13.83
C SER A 90 -14.24 1.37 -13.31
N TRP A 91 -13.12 1.11 -12.63
CA TRP A 91 -12.93 -0.16 -11.91
C TRP A 91 -13.88 -0.28 -10.73
N ILE A 92 -14.10 0.77 -9.92
CA ILE A 92 -15.03 0.72 -8.78
C ILE A 92 -16.48 0.42 -9.20
N ARG A 93 -16.95 1.04 -10.28
CA ARG A 93 -18.36 0.92 -10.73
C ARG A 93 -18.70 -0.39 -11.45
N LYS A 94 -17.70 -1.15 -11.91
CA LYS A 94 -17.89 -2.45 -12.57
C LYS A 94 -18.26 -3.54 -11.59
#